data_AF-A0A923X299-F1
#
_entry.id   AF-A0A923X299-F1
#
_cell.length_a   1.000
_cell.length_b   1.000
_cell.length_c   1.000
_cell.angle_alpha   90.00
_cell.angle_beta   90.00
_cell.angle_gamma   90.00
#
_symmetry.space_group_name_H-M   'P 1'
#
loop_
_entity.id
_entity.type
_entity.pdbx_description
1 polymer ?
#
loop_
_entity_poly.entity_id
_entity_poly.type
_entity_poly.pdbx_seq_one_letter_code
_entity_poly.pdbx_strand_id
1 'polypeptide(L)'
;MRHTSLIRSVLGIAAISLVAAGCGSASSSSSTSSSKSSGTKGDTITVTAGDLFFQPKSYEATAGKVKVVLKNTGKMEHEVIVLKTDTAFDKLVPGADGRVSEDASVGEVSETKPGATKSTTLTLKPGAYVLVCNIPGHYAGGMRSPLIVS
;
A
#
# COMPACT_ATOMS: atom_id res chain seq x y z
N MET A 1 21.12 28.74 53.43
CA MET A 1 22.28 27.94 53.90
C MET A 1 23.05 27.52 52.66
N ARG A 2 24.32 27.91 52.59
CA ARG A 2 25.24 27.67 51.47
C ARG A 2 25.99 26.38 51.73
N HIS A 3 26.15 25.52 50.73
CA HIS A 3 27.34 24.69 50.55
C HIS A 3 27.55 24.55 49.02
N THR A 4 28.40 25.35 48.36
CA THR A 4 29.87 25.20 48.21
C THR A 4 30.23 23.76 47.79
N SER A 5 30.33 23.44 46.49
CA SER A 5 31.41 23.76 45.53
C SER A 5 32.66 22.87 45.72
N LEU A 6 33.35 22.64 44.58
CA LEU A 6 34.76 22.24 44.40
C LEU A 6 35.00 20.71 44.24
N ILE A 7 35.82 20.17 43.30
CA ILE A 7 36.89 20.74 42.45
C ILE A 7 37.41 19.63 41.50
N ARG A 8 37.69 20.00 40.22
CA ARG A 8 38.91 19.74 39.38
C ARG A 8 39.35 18.27 39.10
N SER A 9 39.95 17.89 37.96
CA SER A 9 40.68 18.56 36.87
C SER A 9 40.81 17.56 35.70
N VAL A 10 40.59 17.94 34.44
CA VAL A 10 41.55 18.41 33.39
C VAL A 10 42.47 17.32 32.78
N LEU A 11 42.26 17.05 31.49
CA LEU A 11 43.25 16.90 30.39
C LEU A 11 42.44 16.73 29.09
N GLY A 12 42.57 17.45 27.96
CA GLY A 12 43.53 18.43 27.49
C GLY A 12 44.09 18.02 26.12
N ILE A 13 43.70 18.75 25.04
CA ILE A 13 44.42 18.96 23.75
C ILE A 13 44.29 17.80 22.72
N ALA A 14 44.10 17.91 21.39
CA ALA A 14 44.27 18.93 20.33
C ALA A 14 43.25 18.67 19.18
N ALA A 15 42.60 19.65 18.54
CA ALA A 15 42.99 20.47 17.36
C ALA A 15 42.98 19.75 15.97
N ILE A 16 42.64 20.53 14.92
CA ILE A 16 42.80 20.32 13.44
C ILE A 16 41.59 19.63 12.75
N SER A 17 40.97 20.10 11.66
CA SER A 17 41.10 21.29 10.80
C SER A 17 39.86 21.41 9.90
N LEU A 18 39.56 22.64 9.47
CA LEU A 18 38.56 22.98 8.45
C LEU A 18 38.94 22.36 7.08
N VAL A 19 37.96 21.79 6.39
CA VAL A 19 37.96 21.67 4.92
C VAL A 19 36.66 22.27 4.40
N ALA A 20 36.81 23.20 3.47
CA ALA A 20 35.76 23.94 2.79
C ALA A 20 35.36 23.27 1.46
N ALA A 21 34.16 23.66 1.02
CA ALA A 21 33.70 23.75 -0.37
C ALA A 21 33.38 22.45 -1.14
N GLY A 22 32.13 22.37 -1.60
CA GLY A 22 31.69 21.41 -2.62
C GLY A 22 30.17 21.31 -2.78
N CYS A 23 29.47 22.43 -3.02
CA CYS A 23 28.09 22.37 -3.53
C CYS A 23 28.16 22.22 -5.05
N GLY A 24 28.01 20.99 -5.53
CA GLY A 24 27.83 20.68 -6.95
C GLY A 24 26.36 20.38 -7.23
N SER A 25 25.69 21.27 -7.97
CA SER A 25 24.44 20.95 -8.67
C SER A 25 24.76 20.09 -9.88
N ALA A 26 24.13 18.92 -10.00
CA ALA A 26 24.00 18.21 -11.25
C ALA A 26 22.60 17.59 -11.33
N SER A 27 21.95 17.90 -12.43
CA SER A 27 20.58 17.57 -12.79
C SER A 27 20.28 16.07 -12.80
N SER A 28 18.99 15.80 -12.58
CA SER A 28 18.22 14.65 -13.02
C SER A 28 18.80 13.90 -14.21
N SER A 29 18.97 12.59 -14.06
CA SER A 29 18.63 11.53 -15.02
C SER A 29 19.15 10.19 -14.50
N SER A 30 18.45 9.59 -13.54
CA SER A 30 18.60 8.15 -13.27
C SER A 30 17.49 7.42 -14.02
N SER A 31 17.81 7.17 -15.28
CA SER A 31 17.44 6.01 -16.09
C SER A 31 16.44 5.06 -15.45
N THR A 32 15.22 5.12 -15.96
CA THR A 32 14.36 3.95 -16.14
C THR A 32 15.16 2.84 -16.82
N SER A 33 15.64 1.90 -16.02
CA SER A 33 15.91 0.53 -16.41
C SER A 33 15.27 -0.35 -15.36
N SER A 34 13.95 -0.48 -15.46
CA SER A 34 13.21 -1.51 -14.75
C SER A 34 13.85 -2.84 -15.11
N SER A 35 14.54 -3.43 -14.14
CA SER A 35 15.08 -4.77 -14.22
C SER A 35 13.95 -5.71 -14.64
N LYS A 36 14.02 -6.20 -15.88
CA LYS A 36 13.21 -7.32 -16.34
C LYS A 36 13.70 -8.56 -15.60
N SER A 37 13.18 -8.76 -14.39
CA SER A 37 13.35 -10.00 -13.64
C SER A 37 12.43 -11.05 -14.24
N SER A 38 12.95 -11.75 -15.25
CA SER A 38 12.42 -13.03 -15.68
C SER A 38 12.74 -14.08 -14.62
N GLY A 39 11.77 -14.29 -13.73
CA GLY A 39 11.73 -15.39 -12.78
C GLY A 39 10.34 -15.41 -12.16
N THR A 40 9.62 -16.53 -12.28
CA THR A 40 8.25 -16.74 -11.79
C THR A 40 8.16 -16.65 -10.26
N LYS A 41 8.38 -15.44 -9.71
CA LYS A 41 7.87 -15.03 -8.41
C LYS A 41 6.57 -14.29 -8.71
N GLY A 42 5.46 -14.85 -8.25
CA GLY A 42 4.17 -14.16 -8.36
C GLY A 42 4.25 -12.77 -7.73
N ASP A 43 3.59 -11.80 -8.35
CA ASP A 43 3.52 -10.45 -7.81
C ASP A 43 2.73 -10.45 -6.49
N THR A 44 2.92 -9.47 -5.62
CA THR A 44 2.19 -9.37 -4.36
C THR A 44 1.72 -7.94 -4.13
N ILE A 45 0.40 -7.77 -4.03
CA ILE A 45 -0.21 -6.52 -3.59
C ILE A 45 -0.67 -6.66 -2.14
N THR A 46 -0.34 -5.66 -1.31
CA THR A 46 -0.78 -5.60 0.09
C THR A 46 -1.76 -4.45 0.26
N VAL A 47 -3.01 -4.79 0.53
CA VAL A 47 -4.10 -3.89 0.83
C VAL A 47 -4.18 -3.70 2.34
N THR A 48 -3.88 -2.50 2.82
CA THR A 48 -4.15 -2.14 4.22
C THR A 48 -5.52 -1.50 4.31
N ALA A 49 -6.42 -2.13 5.05
CA ALA A 49 -7.73 -1.56 5.37
C ALA A 49 -7.66 -0.83 6.72
N GLY A 50 -8.14 0.41 6.75
CA GLY A 50 -8.65 1.05 7.96
C GLY A 50 -10.17 1.12 7.89
N ASP A 51 -10.80 1.87 8.78
CA ASP A 51 -12.26 1.81 8.95
C ASP A 51 -13.07 1.99 7.65
N LEU A 52 -12.81 3.01 6.82
CA LEU A 52 -13.50 3.18 5.52
C LEU A 52 -12.55 3.57 4.40
N PHE A 53 -11.37 2.94 4.35
CA PHE A 53 -10.41 3.18 3.27
C PHE A 53 -9.52 1.98 3.00
N PHE A 54 -8.97 1.95 1.79
CA PHE A 54 -7.81 1.13 1.44
C PHE A 54 -6.55 2.00 1.29
N GLN A 55 -5.41 1.40 1.63
CA GLN A 55 -4.08 1.96 1.39
C GLN A 55 -3.14 0.91 0.79
N PRO A 56 -2.33 1.28 -0.23
CA PRO A 56 -2.34 2.55 -0.98
C PRO A 56 -3.66 2.83 -1.74
N LYS A 57 -3.82 4.06 -2.26
CA LYS A 57 -5.03 4.47 -3.01
C LYS A 57 -5.12 3.88 -4.41
N SER A 58 -4.04 3.35 -4.96
CA SER A 58 -3.97 2.70 -6.27
C SER A 58 -2.95 1.57 -6.21
N TYR A 59 -3.15 0.56 -7.06
CA TYR A 59 -2.32 -0.63 -7.11
C TYR A 59 -1.91 -0.93 -8.55
N GLU A 60 -0.75 -1.55 -8.68
CA GLU A 60 -0.24 -2.08 -9.94
C GLU A 60 0.27 -3.50 -9.69
N ALA A 61 0.13 -4.38 -10.69
CA ALA A 61 0.70 -5.71 -10.66
C ALA A 61 1.09 -6.19 -12.06
N THR A 62 2.03 -7.12 -12.14
CA THR A 62 2.32 -7.83 -13.38
C THR A 62 1.30 -8.95 -13.60
N ALA A 63 0.88 -9.15 -14.85
CA ALA A 63 -0.01 -10.25 -15.22
C ALA A 63 0.57 -11.62 -14.82
N GLY A 64 -0.32 -12.54 -14.42
CA GLY A 64 0.02 -13.87 -13.94
C GLY A 64 -0.45 -14.11 -12.51
N LYS A 65 0.30 -14.88 -11.73
CA LYS A 65 -0.04 -15.17 -10.33
C LYS A 65 0.22 -13.93 -9.47
N VAL A 66 -0.83 -13.37 -8.88
CA VAL A 66 -0.78 -12.22 -7.98
C VAL A 66 -1.34 -12.61 -6.63
N LYS A 67 -0.52 -12.49 -5.58
CA LYS A 67 -0.95 -12.66 -4.20
C LYS A 67 -1.58 -11.35 -3.70
N VAL A 68 -2.84 -11.42 -3.33
CA VAL A 68 -3.57 -10.30 -2.72
C VAL A 68 -3.56 -10.52 -1.21
N VAL A 69 -2.94 -9.61 -0.46
CA VAL A 69 -2.89 -9.64 0.99
C VAL A 69 -3.79 -8.54 1.54
N LEU A 70 -4.75 -8.87 2.39
CA LEU A 70 -5.54 -7.91 3.13
C LEU A 70 -5.06 -7.87 4.58
N LYS A 71 -4.53 -6.72 4.99
CA LYS A 71 -4.19 -6.40 6.38
C LYS A 71 -5.24 -5.46 6.94
N ASN A 72 -6.04 -5.92 7.89
CA ASN A 72 -7.02 -5.07 8.55
C ASN A 72 -6.41 -4.40 9.78
N THR A 73 -6.24 -3.09 9.71
CA THR A 73 -5.76 -2.22 10.79
C THR A 73 -6.86 -1.35 11.40
N GLY A 74 -8.08 -1.44 10.87
CA GLY A 74 -9.27 -0.77 11.39
C GLY A 74 -9.91 -1.52 12.55
N LYS A 75 -11.05 -0.99 12.98
CA LYS A 75 -11.94 -1.54 14.01
C LYS A 75 -13.13 -2.28 13.43
N MET A 76 -13.39 -2.13 12.13
CA MET A 76 -14.46 -2.83 11.40
C MET A 76 -13.90 -4.05 10.68
N GLU A 77 -14.76 -5.00 10.33
CA GLU A 77 -14.40 -6.12 9.46
C GLU A 77 -14.34 -5.67 8.01
N HIS A 78 -13.38 -6.21 7.25
CA HIS A 78 -13.15 -5.82 5.86
C HIS A 78 -12.84 -7.02 4.98
N GLU A 79 -13.20 -6.92 3.72
CA GLU A 79 -12.86 -7.86 2.65
C GLU A 79 -12.23 -7.10 1.48
N VAL A 80 -11.65 -7.83 0.54
CA VAL A 80 -11.24 -7.29 -0.77
C VAL A 80 -11.71 -8.23 -1.85
N ILE A 81 -12.70 -7.80 -2.62
CA ILE A 81 -13.14 -8.41 -3.87
C ILE A 81 -12.39 -7.75 -5.02
N VAL A 82 -11.90 -8.54 -5.96
CA VAL A 82 -11.17 -8.07 -7.15
C VAL A 82 -12.10 -8.17 -8.35
N LEU A 83 -12.61 -7.03 -8.83
CA LEU A 83 -13.53 -6.95 -9.96
C LEU A 83 -12.77 -6.58 -11.24
N LYS A 84 -12.86 -7.37 -12.30
CA LYS A 84 -12.29 -7.00 -13.62
C LYS A 84 -13.29 -6.17 -14.42
N THR A 85 -12.99 -4.90 -14.64
CA THR A 85 -13.93 -3.99 -15.31
C THR A 85 -13.23 -2.77 -15.89
N ASP A 86 -13.78 -2.25 -17.00
CA ASP A 86 -13.37 -0.97 -17.59
C ASP A 86 -14.11 0.21 -16.93
N THR A 87 -15.08 -0.06 -16.04
CA THR A 87 -15.73 0.99 -15.27
C THR A 87 -14.75 1.57 -14.26
N ALA A 88 -14.64 2.90 -14.20
CA ALA A 88 -13.77 3.57 -13.25
C ALA A 88 -14.10 3.14 -11.80
N PHE A 89 -13.05 3.02 -10.98
CA PHE A 89 -13.14 2.50 -9.61
C PHE A 89 -14.14 3.25 -8.71
N ASP A 90 -14.49 4.48 -9.05
CA ASP A 90 -15.43 5.34 -8.33
C ASP A 90 -16.77 5.55 -9.06
N LYS A 91 -17.05 4.73 -10.07
CA LYS A 91 -18.28 4.77 -10.89
C LYS A 91 -19.10 3.48 -10.87
N LEU A 92 -18.70 2.47 -10.11
CA LEU A 92 -19.60 1.35 -9.81
C LEU A 92 -20.79 1.87 -9.01
N VAL A 93 -21.96 1.30 -9.28
CA VAL A 93 -23.24 1.72 -8.70
C VAL A 93 -23.69 0.66 -7.69
N PRO A 94 -23.75 1.00 -6.38
CA PRO A 94 -24.35 0.11 -5.40
C PRO A 94 -25.85 -0.09 -5.67
N GLY A 95 -26.32 -1.32 -5.47
CA GLY A 95 -27.73 -1.66 -5.45
C GLY A 95 -28.43 -1.20 -4.17
N ALA A 96 -29.71 -1.55 -4.04
CA ALA A 96 -30.54 -1.17 -2.89
C ALA A 96 -30.05 -1.76 -1.56
N ASP A 97 -29.28 -2.85 -1.60
CA ASP A 97 -28.67 -3.48 -0.44
C ASP A 97 -27.32 -2.85 -0.04
N GLY A 98 -26.90 -1.79 -0.74
CA GLY A 98 -25.66 -1.07 -0.46
C GLY A 98 -24.40 -1.75 -0.99
N ARG A 99 -24.53 -2.77 -1.86
CA ARG A 99 -23.44 -3.53 -2.48
C ARG A 99 -23.32 -3.24 -3.97
N VAL A 100 -22.11 -3.27 -4.51
CA VAL A 100 -21.90 -3.28 -5.96
C VAL A 100 -22.06 -4.71 -6.51
N SER A 101 -22.38 -4.85 -7.80
CA SER A 101 -22.43 -6.17 -8.45
C SER A 101 -21.05 -6.83 -8.45
N GLU A 102 -21.04 -8.14 -8.17
CA GLU A 102 -19.85 -8.99 -8.16
C GLU A 102 -19.73 -9.85 -9.44
N ASP A 103 -20.57 -9.63 -10.46
CA ASP A 103 -20.54 -10.43 -11.70
C ASP A 103 -19.17 -10.41 -12.40
N ALA A 104 -18.41 -9.33 -12.16
CA ALA A 104 -17.05 -9.13 -12.66
C ALA A 104 -15.95 -9.68 -11.73
N SER A 105 -16.32 -10.32 -10.62
CA SER A 105 -15.36 -10.83 -9.62
C SER A 105 -14.48 -11.93 -10.20
N VAL A 106 -13.18 -11.79 -9.97
CA VAL A 106 -12.17 -12.81 -10.30
C VAL A 106 -11.58 -13.46 -9.04
N GLY A 107 -12.16 -13.16 -7.87
CA GLY A 107 -11.77 -13.70 -6.58
C GLY A 107 -11.66 -12.63 -5.49
N GLU A 108 -11.42 -13.09 -4.27
CA GLU A 108 -11.48 -12.26 -3.07
C GLU A 108 -10.50 -12.69 -1.98
N VAL A 109 -10.24 -11.76 -1.07
CA VAL A 109 -9.87 -12.07 0.32
C VAL A 109 -11.11 -11.85 1.17
N SER A 110 -11.73 -12.94 1.62
CA SER A 110 -12.96 -12.89 2.42
C SER A 110 -12.76 -12.13 3.74
N GLU A 111 -13.86 -11.90 4.44
CA GLU A 111 -13.96 -11.04 5.61
C GLU A 111 -12.85 -11.29 6.64
N THR A 112 -12.14 -10.22 6.95
CA THR A 112 -10.94 -10.20 7.77
C THR A 112 -11.21 -9.30 8.96
N LYS A 113 -11.21 -9.91 10.16
CA LYS A 113 -11.45 -9.24 11.44
C LYS A 113 -10.41 -8.15 11.74
N PRO A 114 -10.73 -7.17 12.61
CA PRO A 114 -9.77 -6.19 13.12
C PRO A 114 -8.46 -6.83 13.60
N GLY A 115 -7.33 -6.28 13.18
CA GLY A 115 -5.99 -6.76 13.53
C GLY A 115 -5.55 -8.04 12.79
N ALA A 116 -6.42 -8.68 12.01
CA ALA A 116 -6.08 -9.89 11.27
C ALA A 116 -5.48 -9.57 9.89
N THR A 117 -4.80 -10.57 9.33
CA THR A 117 -4.29 -10.54 7.96
C THR A 117 -4.69 -11.84 7.27
N LYS A 118 -5.28 -11.74 6.08
CA LYS A 118 -5.60 -12.87 5.20
C LYS A 118 -5.01 -12.62 3.81
N SER A 119 -4.94 -13.66 2.99
CA SER A 119 -4.50 -13.52 1.60
C SER A 119 -5.07 -14.59 0.70
N THR A 120 -5.22 -14.25 -0.58
CA THR A 120 -5.51 -15.20 -1.66
C THR A 120 -4.45 -15.04 -2.76
N THR A 121 -4.37 -16.01 -3.68
CA THR A 121 -3.56 -15.87 -4.90
C THR A 121 -4.45 -16.05 -6.11
N LEU A 122 -4.52 -15.02 -6.95
CA LEU A 122 -5.34 -14.99 -8.17
C LEU A 122 -4.44 -15.07 -9.39
N THR A 123 -4.97 -15.60 -10.50
CA THR A 123 -4.30 -15.49 -11.81
C THR A 123 -4.95 -14.34 -12.58
N LEU A 124 -4.28 -13.19 -12.61
CA LEU A 124 -4.80 -11.98 -13.21
C LEU A 124 -4.26 -11.82 -14.64
N LYS A 125 -5.16 -11.54 -15.58
CA LYS A 125 -4.80 -11.14 -16.95
C LYS A 125 -4.52 -9.64 -16.99
N PRO A 126 -3.82 -9.11 -18.01
CA PRO A 126 -3.75 -7.67 -18.21
C PRO A 126 -5.14 -7.02 -18.25
N GLY A 127 -5.23 -5.80 -17.74
CA GLY A 127 -6.46 -5.00 -17.72
C GLY A 127 -6.64 -4.16 -16.45
N ALA A 128 -7.78 -3.48 -16.40
CA ALA A 128 -8.21 -2.69 -15.25
C ALA A 128 -9.09 -3.53 -14.30
N TYR A 129 -8.88 -3.27 -13.00
CA TYR A 129 -9.61 -3.91 -11.93
C TYR A 129 -9.99 -2.88 -10.86
N VAL A 130 -11.01 -3.21 -10.08
CA VAL A 130 -11.40 -2.47 -8.88
C VAL A 130 -11.30 -3.41 -7.69
N LEU A 131 -10.54 -3.00 -6.68
CA LEU A 131 -10.55 -3.61 -5.36
C LEU A 131 -11.69 -3.00 -4.57
N VAL A 132 -12.60 -3.82 -4.04
CA VAL A 132 -13.79 -3.35 -3.32
C VAL A 132 -13.94 -4.09 -1.99
N CYS A 133 -14.32 -3.40 -0.92
CA CYS A 133 -15.00 -4.05 0.21
C CYS A 133 -16.51 -3.91 -0.03
N ASN A 134 -17.22 -5.02 -0.13
CA ASN A 134 -18.62 -5.07 -0.53
C ASN A 134 -19.58 -5.34 0.64
N ILE A 135 -19.08 -5.21 1.88
CA ILE A 135 -19.94 -5.05 3.06
C ILE A 135 -20.84 -3.82 2.84
N PRO A 136 -22.15 -3.88 3.16
CA PRO A 136 -23.10 -2.83 2.82
C PRO A 136 -22.63 -1.42 3.19
N GLY A 137 -22.58 -0.54 2.20
CA GLY A 137 -22.18 0.86 2.35
C GLY A 137 -20.66 1.12 2.34
N HIS A 138 -19.80 0.10 2.41
CA HIS A 138 -18.34 0.29 2.46
C HIS A 138 -17.77 0.83 1.15
N TYR A 139 -18.25 0.34 0.00
CA TYR A 139 -17.87 0.90 -1.31
C TYR A 139 -18.21 2.40 -1.39
N ALA A 140 -19.44 2.78 -1.03
CA ALA A 140 -19.88 4.17 -1.00
C ALA A 140 -19.06 5.01 -0.01
N GLY A 141 -18.71 4.42 1.14
CA GLY A 141 -17.88 5.00 2.20
C GLY A 141 -16.42 5.23 1.83
N GLY A 142 -15.93 4.68 0.71
CA GLY A 142 -14.56 4.91 0.23
C GLY A 142 -13.69 3.67 0.06
N MET A 143 -14.20 2.48 0.36
CA MET A 143 -13.45 1.22 0.26
C MET A 143 -13.44 0.68 -1.17
N ARG A 144 -12.80 1.45 -2.04
CA ARG A 144 -12.61 1.16 -3.46
C ARG A 144 -11.27 1.72 -3.94
N SER A 145 -10.50 0.91 -4.66
CA SER A 145 -9.21 1.35 -5.25
C SER A 145 -9.01 0.72 -6.63
N PRO A 146 -8.42 1.43 -7.60
CA PRO A 146 -8.03 0.83 -8.87
C PRO A 146 -6.83 -0.09 -8.70
N LEU A 147 -6.83 -1.18 -9.46
CA LEU A 147 -5.69 -2.06 -9.69
C LEU A 147 -5.46 -2.15 -11.21
N ILE A 148 -4.28 -1.80 -11.67
CA ILE A 148 -3.87 -2.00 -13.06
C ILE A 148 -2.96 -3.22 -13.16
N VAL A 149 -3.27 -4.12 -14.09
CA VAL A 149 -2.44 -5.30 -14.36
C VAL A 149 -1.86 -5.18 -15.77
N SER A 150 -0.54 -5.27 -15.88
CA SER A 150 0.22 -5.16 -17.15
C SER A 150 0.99 -6.42 -17.49
#